data_AF-A0A7S0TLY8-F1
#
_entry.id   AF-A0A7S0TLY8-F1
#
_cell.length_a   1.000
_cell.length_b   1.000
_cell.length_c   1.000
_cell.angle_alpha   90.00
_cell.angle_beta   90.00
_cell.angle_gamma   90.00
#
_symmetry.space_group_name_H-M   'P 1'
#
loop_
_entity.id
_entity.type
_entity.pdbx_description
1 polymer ?
#
loop_
_entity_poly.entity_id
_entity_poly.type
_entity_poly.pdbx_seq_one_letter_code
_entity_poly.pdbx_strand_id
1 'polypeptide(L)'
;DDAGNKYWQIPQRGEEAARREIEYPTTQLEDIDFESIPSEWRLWVRGYRDDTPTEEEIFMSRARATETLRKAKEIEAKDAVERSKQLASGELRKVDSHTVGVGGGGGGGDSGTAARPPE
;
A
#
# COMPACT_ATOMS: atom_id res chain seq x y z
N ASP A 1 -9.25 -20.18 9.26
CA ASP A 1 -7.91 -20.19 8.63
C ASP A 1 -6.86 -20.53 9.71
N ASP A 2 -5.56 -20.45 9.40
CA ASP A 2 -4.49 -20.65 10.38
C ASP A 2 -4.48 -19.63 11.54
N ALA A 3 -5.10 -18.46 11.33
CA ALA A 3 -5.20 -17.40 12.33
C ALA A 3 -6.43 -17.55 13.24
N GLY A 4 -7.30 -18.55 13.00
CA GLY A 4 -8.53 -18.76 13.76
C GLY A 4 -9.72 -17.92 13.28
N ASN A 5 -9.61 -17.23 12.15
CA ASN A 5 -10.72 -16.52 11.51
C ASN A 5 -11.72 -17.54 10.93
N LYS A 6 -13.00 -17.27 11.15
CA LYS A 6 -14.11 -18.03 10.53
C LYS A 6 -14.79 -17.17 9.49
N TYR A 7 -15.21 -17.82 8.41
CA TYR A 7 -15.82 -17.15 7.27
C TYR A 7 -17.23 -17.67 7.07
N TRP A 8 -18.18 -16.75 6.96
CA TRP A 8 -19.59 -17.07 6.88
C TRP A 8 -20.19 -16.52 5.60
N GLN A 9 -21.01 -17.34 4.93
CA GLN A 9 -21.87 -16.91 3.85
C GLN A 9 -23.31 -16.93 4.34
N ILE A 10 -23.92 -15.75 4.43
CA ILE A 10 -25.28 -15.56 4.92
C ILE A 10 -26.16 -15.38 3.67
N PRO A 11 -27.03 -16.36 3.35
CA PRO A 11 -27.96 -16.22 2.24
C PRO A 11 -28.94 -15.09 2.55
N GLN A 12 -29.04 -14.12 1.64
CA GLN A 12 -30.05 -13.08 1.72
C GLN A 12 -31.35 -13.57 1.07
N ARG A 13 -32.49 -13.06 1.55
CA ARG A 13 -33.79 -13.36 0.93
C ARG A 13 -34.04 -12.41 -0.24
N GLY A 14 -34.43 -12.93 -1.40
CA GLY A 14 -34.77 -12.14 -2.59
C GLY A 14 -33.67 -12.16 -3.66
N GLU A 15 -33.54 -11.08 -4.42
CA GLU A 15 -32.55 -10.91 -5.49
C GLU A 15 -31.19 -10.38 -4.99
N GLU A 16 -31.05 -10.17 -3.69
CA GLU A 16 -29.80 -9.68 -3.09
C GLU A 16 -28.72 -10.77 -3.05
N ALA A 17 -27.49 -10.41 -3.41
CA ALA A 17 -26.35 -11.29 -3.31
C ALA A 17 -26.12 -11.74 -1.86
N ALA A 18 -25.69 -12.99 -1.68
CA ALA A 18 -25.37 -13.53 -0.36
C ALA A 18 -24.31 -12.66 0.34
N ARG A 19 -24.58 -12.30 1.59
CA ARG A 19 -23.66 -11.48 2.41
C ARG A 19 -22.53 -12.37 2.93
N ARG A 20 -21.30 -11.87 2.90
CA ARG A 20 -20.12 -12.61 3.34
C ARG A 20 -19.45 -11.86 4.49
N GLU A 21 -19.14 -12.56 5.57
CA GLU A 21 -18.60 -11.97 6.80
C GLU A 21 -17.40 -12.76 7.34
N ILE A 22 -16.59 -12.07 8.13
CA ILE A 22 -15.43 -12.63 8.83
C ILE A 22 -15.69 -12.49 10.33
N GLU A 23 -15.64 -13.61 11.04
CA GLU A 23 -15.61 -13.65 12.50
C GLU A 23 -14.16 -13.83 12.95
N TYR A 24 -13.63 -12.81 13.61
CA TYR A 24 -12.28 -12.83 14.17
C TYR A 24 -12.26 -13.55 15.52
N PRO A 25 -11.14 -14.19 15.89
CA PRO A 25 -11.00 -14.87 17.18
C PRO A 25 -10.93 -13.90 18.37
N THR A 26 -10.63 -12.62 18.12
CA THR A 26 -10.56 -11.55 19.11
C THR A 26 -11.75 -10.60 18.97
N THR A 27 -12.18 -10.03 20.10
CA THR A 27 -13.22 -8.98 20.15
C THR A 27 -12.62 -7.57 20.13
N GLN A 28 -11.31 -7.43 20.33
CA GLN A 28 -10.61 -6.15 20.32
C GLN A 28 -10.25 -5.76 18.88
N LEU A 29 -10.67 -4.58 18.45
CA LEU A 29 -10.47 -4.11 17.09
C LEU A 29 -8.99 -3.85 16.81
N GLU A 30 -8.21 -3.48 17.82
CA GLU A 30 -6.78 -3.16 17.72
C GLU A 30 -5.93 -4.41 17.43
N ASP A 31 -6.42 -5.58 17.82
CA ASP A 31 -5.75 -6.87 17.61
C ASP A 31 -6.06 -7.47 16.23
N ILE A 32 -6.98 -6.85 15.47
CA ILE A 32 -7.37 -7.33 14.15
C ILE A 32 -6.37 -6.82 13.11
N ASP A 33 -5.50 -7.72 12.67
CA ASP A 33 -4.62 -7.48 11.55
C ASP A 33 -5.30 -7.87 10.22
N PHE A 34 -5.77 -6.88 9.47
CA PHE A 34 -6.36 -7.08 8.14
C PHE A 34 -5.35 -7.60 7.10
N GLU A 35 -4.05 -7.39 7.29
CA GLU A 35 -3.00 -7.89 6.40
C GLU A 35 -2.76 -9.39 6.60
N SER A 36 -3.03 -9.90 7.80
CA SER A 36 -2.94 -11.33 8.13
C SER A 36 -3.94 -12.20 7.35
N ILE A 37 -5.05 -11.61 6.90
CA ILE A 37 -6.08 -12.32 6.15
C ILE A 37 -5.53 -12.69 4.77
N PRO A 38 -5.56 -13.98 4.36
CA PRO A 38 -5.14 -14.38 3.02
C PRO A 38 -5.86 -13.58 1.93
N SER A 39 -5.15 -13.28 0.84
CA SER A 39 -5.69 -12.49 -0.27
C SER A 39 -6.97 -13.09 -0.85
N GLU A 40 -7.01 -14.42 -0.93
CA GLU A 40 -8.11 -15.15 -1.54
C GLU A 40 -9.39 -15.02 -0.68
N TRP A 41 -9.25 -15.09 0.64
CA TRP A 41 -10.35 -14.81 1.58
C TRP A 41 -10.82 -13.36 1.50
N ARG A 42 -9.91 -12.39 1.37
CA ARG A 42 -10.27 -10.98 1.17
C ARG A 42 -11.07 -10.75 -0.11
N LEU A 43 -10.68 -11.41 -1.21
CA LEU A 43 -11.40 -11.32 -2.49
C LEU A 43 -12.77 -11.97 -2.41
N TRP A 44 -12.87 -13.13 -1.76
CA TRP A 44 -14.13 -13.82 -1.56
C TRP A 44 -15.11 -13.00 -0.72
N VAL A 45 -14.69 -12.46 0.44
CA VAL A 45 -15.57 -11.63 1.30
C VAL A 45 -16.05 -10.38 0.57
N ARG A 46 -15.23 -9.81 -0.32
CA ARG A 46 -15.57 -8.64 -1.13
C ARG A 46 -16.44 -8.95 -2.36
N GLY A 47 -16.74 -10.22 -2.64
CA GLY A 47 -17.56 -10.59 -3.80
C GLY A 47 -16.80 -10.67 -5.13
N TYR A 48 -15.48 -10.54 -5.15
CA TYR A 48 -14.69 -10.66 -6.39
C TYR A 48 -14.51 -12.11 -6.87
N ARG A 49 -14.85 -13.09 -6.02
CA ARG A 49 -14.77 -14.52 -6.31
C ARG A 49 -16.02 -15.19 -5.75
N ASP A 50 -16.64 -16.09 -6.50
CA ASP A 50 -17.84 -16.81 -6.04
C ASP A 50 -17.50 -17.99 -5.13
N ASP A 51 -16.50 -18.77 -5.54
CA ASP A 51 -16.05 -19.95 -4.81
C ASP A 51 -15.19 -19.58 -3.61
N THR A 52 -15.39 -20.30 -2.50
CA THR A 52 -14.50 -20.21 -1.34
C THR A 52 -13.08 -20.63 -1.73
N PRO A 53 -12.06 -19.96 -1.21
CA PRO A 53 -10.68 -20.35 -1.47
C PRO A 53 -10.36 -21.72 -0.87
N THR A 54 -9.49 -22.48 -1.54
CA THR A 54 -9.00 -23.77 -1.03
C THR A 54 -7.75 -23.60 -0.16
N GLU A 55 -7.50 -24.54 0.74
CA GLU A 55 -6.30 -24.53 1.59
C GLU A 55 -5.01 -24.59 0.77
N GLU A 56 -5.01 -25.35 -0.32
CA GLU A 56 -3.89 -25.45 -1.25
C GLU A 56 -3.58 -24.12 -1.94
N GLU A 57 -4.60 -23.38 -2.37
CA GLU A 57 -4.42 -22.05 -2.98
C GLU A 57 -3.78 -21.06 -1.99
N ILE A 58 -4.25 -21.05 -0.74
CA ILE A 58 -3.73 -20.19 0.32
C ILE A 58 -2.26 -20.54 0.60
N PHE A 59 -1.95 -21.84 0.70
CA PHE A 59 -0.58 -22.31 0.90
C PHE A 59 0.35 -21.88 -0.24
N MET A 60 -0.08 -22.06 -1.49
CA MET A 60 0.69 -21.67 -2.66
C MET A 60 0.90 -20.16 -2.75
N SER A 61 -0.13 -19.38 -2.42
CA SER A 61 -0.05 -17.91 -2.36
C SER A 61 0.97 -17.46 -1.32
N ARG A 62 0.94 -18.06 -0.12
CA ARG A 62 1.92 -17.80 0.95
C ARG A 62 3.34 -18.16 0.52
N ALA A 63 3.55 -19.29 -0.15
CA ALA A 63 4.85 -19.69 -0.66
C ALA A 63 5.40 -18.72 -1.73
N ARG A 64 4.54 -18.17 -2.59
CA ARG A 64 4.94 -17.15 -3.57
C ARG A 64 5.30 -15.82 -2.88
N ALA A 65 4.53 -15.42 -1.87
CA ALA A 65 4.80 -14.21 -1.11
C ALA A 65 6.15 -14.30 -0.38
N THR A 66 6.44 -15.43 0.28
CA THR A 66 7.72 -15.65 0.98
C THR A 66 8.89 -15.67 0.00
N GLU A 67 8.74 -16.29 -1.16
CA GLU A 67 9.77 -16.27 -2.21
C GLU A 67 10.02 -14.85 -2.73
N THR A 68 8.96 -14.08 -2.96
CA THR A 68 9.05 -12.70 -3.42
C THR A 68 9.81 -11.83 -2.41
N LEU A 69 9.49 -11.96 -1.12
CA LEU A 69 10.20 -11.26 -0.05
C LEU A 69 11.68 -11.66 0.01
N ARG A 70 12.00 -12.94 -0.19
CA ARG A 70 13.40 -13.41 -0.25
C ARG A 70 14.15 -12.76 -1.41
N LYS A 71 13.55 -12.76 -2.60
CA LYS A 71 14.13 -12.14 -3.81
C LYS A 71 14.31 -10.63 -3.63
N ALA A 72 13.32 -9.95 -3.05
CA ALA A 72 13.39 -8.52 -2.76
C ALA A 72 14.56 -8.16 -1.85
N LYS A 73 14.77 -8.92 -0.76
CA LYS A 73 15.92 -8.74 0.14
C LYS A 73 17.27 -8.97 -0.55
N GLU A 74 17.34 -9.96 -1.44
CA GLU A 74 18.56 -10.22 -2.22
C GLU A 74 18.88 -9.06 -3.17
N ILE A 75 17.86 -8.53 -3.84
CA ILE A 75 17.99 -7.37 -4.74
C ILE A 75 18.39 -6.13 -3.93
N GLU A 76 17.75 -5.87 -2.79
CA GLU A 76 18.06 -4.74 -1.91
C GLU A 76 19.51 -4.80 -1.40
N ALA A 77 20.00 -5.98 -1.03
CA ALA A 77 21.38 -6.17 -0.61
C ALA A 77 22.38 -5.90 -1.75
N LYS A 78 22.10 -6.40 -2.96
CA LYS A 78 22.94 -6.13 -4.15
C LYS A 78 22.96 -4.64 -4.47
N ASP A 79 21.80 -4.02 -4.49
CA ASP A 79 21.64 -2.59 -4.77
C ASP A 79 22.32 -1.72 -3.69
N ALA A 80 22.26 -2.11 -2.41
CA ALA A 80 22.99 -1.42 -1.35
C ALA A 80 24.52 -1.44 -1.56
N VAL A 81 25.09 -2.58 -1.98
CA VAL A 81 26.52 -2.67 -2.30
C VAL A 81 26.87 -1.81 -3.52
N GLU A 82 26.04 -1.86 -4.56
CA GLU A 82 26.27 -1.09 -5.79
C GLU A 82 26.17 0.42 -5.55
N ARG A 83 25.12 0.88 -4.84
CA ARG A 83 24.98 2.28 -4.42
C ARG A 83 26.17 2.75 -3.57
N SER A 84 26.71 1.90 -2.70
CA SER A 84 27.89 2.24 -1.89
C SER A 84 29.13 2.46 -2.76
N LYS A 85 29.33 1.64 -3.79
CA LYS A 85 30.43 1.80 -4.77
C LYS A 85 30.25 3.08 -5.59
N GLN A 86 29.05 3.32 -6.10
CA GLN A 86 28.74 4.50 -6.90
C GLN A 86 28.93 5.79 -6.07
N LEU A 87 28.54 5.80 -4.79
CA LEU A 87 28.80 6.90 -3.87
C LEU A 87 30.31 7.12 -3.65
N ALA A 88 31.09 6.04 -3.46
CA ALA A 88 32.54 6.14 -3.30
C ALA A 88 33.26 6.64 -4.56
N SER A 89 32.76 6.29 -5.74
CA SER A 89 33.27 6.77 -7.04
C SER A 89 32.85 8.21 -7.38
N GLY A 90 31.90 8.78 -6.63
CA GLY A 90 31.35 10.11 -6.88
C GLY A 90 30.28 10.17 -7.99
N GLU A 91 29.88 9.03 -8.55
CA GLU A 91 28.84 8.90 -9.58
C GLU A 91 27.43 9.14 -8.99
N LEU A 92 27.21 8.69 -7.76
CA LEU A 92 26.04 9.08 -6.97
C LEU A 92 26.44 10.09 -5.90
N ARG A 93 25.56 11.06 -5.62
CA ARG A 93 25.68 11.97 -4.49
C ARG A 93 24.50 11.79 -3.56
N LYS A 94 24.78 11.62 -2.27
CA LYS A 94 23.75 11.64 -1.23
C LYS A 94 23.25 13.08 -1.12
N VAL A 95 22.01 13.30 -1.54
CA VAL A 95 21.31 14.56 -1.25
C VAL A 95 20.72 14.44 0.13
N ASP A 96 21.13 15.34 1.03
CA ASP A 96 20.46 15.51 2.32
C ASP A 96 19.07 16.10 2.06
N SER A 97 18.04 15.48 2.63
CA SER A 97 16.67 16.00 2.56
C SER A 97 16.52 17.21 3.49
N HIS A 98 17.18 18.33 3.18
CA HIS A 98 17.03 19.59 3.89
C HIS A 98 16.89 20.77 2.92
N THR A 99 15.65 20.99 2.46
CA THR A 99 15.05 22.30 2.14
C THR A 99 13.53 22.12 2.37
N VAL A 100 12.92 22.46 3.50
CA VAL A 100 12.73 23.77 4.16
C VAL A 100 12.17 24.84 3.22
N GLY A 101 10.94 25.29 3.52
CA GLY A 101 10.51 26.67 3.30
C GLY A 101 9.48 26.91 2.22
N VAL A 102 8.20 26.76 2.58
CA VAL A 102 7.12 27.57 2.00
C VAL A 102 7.51 29.05 2.17
N GLY A 103 8.05 29.65 1.11
CA GLY A 103 8.20 31.09 0.99
C GLY A 103 6.85 31.66 0.58
N GLY A 104 5.99 31.93 1.56
CA GLY A 104 4.81 32.77 1.38
C GLY A 104 5.26 34.14 0.90
N GLY A 105 4.95 34.46 -0.36
CA GLY A 105 5.17 35.78 -0.93
C GLY A 105 4.28 36.81 -0.21
N GLY A 106 4.91 37.71 0.53
CA GLY A 106 4.27 38.84 1.18
C GLY A 106 5.15 40.08 1.08
N GLY A 107 4.56 41.17 0.56
CA GLY A 107 5.12 42.52 0.51
C GLY A 107 5.56 42.88 -0.92
N GLY A 108 5.12 43.97 -1.54
CA GLY A 108 4.37 45.15 -1.12
C GLY A 108 4.44 46.11 -2.32
N GLY A 109 3.39 46.88 -2.56
CA GLY A 109 3.22 47.65 -3.80
C GLY A 109 4.21 48.80 -4.00
N ASP A 110 4.28 49.28 -5.24
CA ASP A 110 4.43 50.71 -5.52
C ASP A 110 3.73 51.07 -6.84
N SER A 111 3.14 52.26 -6.82
CA SER A 111 2.25 52.81 -7.84
C SER A 111 3.07 53.63 -8.84
N GLY A 112 2.85 53.48 -10.15
CA GLY A 112 3.61 54.24 -11.15
C GLY A 112 2.89 54.37 -12.49
N THR A 113 1.94 55.29 -12.55
CA THR A 113 1.30 55.84 -13.75
C THR A 113 2.32 56.23 -14.84
N ALA A 114 2.12 55.76 -16.09
CA ALA A 114 2.56 56.48 -17.28
C ALA A 114 1.67 56.15 -18.49
N ALA A 115 1.09 57.21 -19.04
CA ALA A 115 0.08 57.24 -20.09
C ALA A 115 0.58 56.70 -21.45
N ARG A 116 -0.34 56.09 -22.20
CA ARG A 116 -0.28 55.98 -23.67
C ARG A 116 -1.56 56.59 -24.24
N PRO A 117 -1.50 57.62 -25.11
CA PRO A 117 -2.68 58.02 -25.86
C PRO A 117 -2.82 57.12 -27.11
N PRO A 118 -4.05 56.95 -27.65
CA PRO A 118 -4.25 56.27 -28.92
C PRO A 118 -4.17 57.25 -30.10
N GLU A 119 -3.69 56.68 -31.22
CA GLU A 119 -3.60 57.17 -32.61
C GLU A 119 -2.74 58.40 -32.92
#